data_AF-A0A3M1WFQ6-F1
#
_entry.id   AF-A0A3M1WFQ6-F1
#
_cell.length_a   1.000
_cell.length_b   1.000
_cell.length_c   1.000
_cell.angle_alpha   90.00
_cell.angle_beta   90.00
_cell.angle_gamma   90.00
#
_symmetry.space_group_name_H-M   'P 1'
#
loop_
_entity.id
_entity.type
_entity.pdbx_description
1 polymer ?
#
loop_
_entity_poly.entity_id
_entity_poly.type
_entity_poly.pdbx_seq_one_letter_code
_entity_poly.pdbx_strand_id
1 'polypeptide(L)'
;MRRITLSFIISMAAVLFAHSVGQAQTHLTAALNTAQAVPTPDVSTRPTGTGTFTLLPTSFLAFKLRFNITVTNLSGPIIAAHFHRAPAGEIGPVVRTITEEFDGHTASGIWSIADDEPLTPELVRALLNGEIYVNIHTAANPAGEIRGQIYPTAGFKAVLDTQQAVPAPTVSTTPSGTGSFVLRGTRRGVELSFDITVDDLSSPIIAAHFHHAPRGQTGPVVRTITAAFNGNTASGVWRSTDDEP
;
A
#
# COMPACT_ATOMS: atom_id res chain seq x y z
N MET A 1 -83.08 -0.95 -1.81
CA MET A 1 -81.93 -0.05 -1.57
C MET A 1 -80.65 -0.82 -1.93
N ARG A 2 -79.94 -0.39 -2.98
CA ARG A 2 -78.71 -1.04 -3.46
C ARG A 2 -77.58 -0.85 -2.45
N ARG A 3 -76.97 -1.95 -2.00
CA ARG A 3 -75.74 -1.93 -1.19
C ARG A 3 -74.54 -1.87 -2.14
N ILE A 4 -73.76 -0.80 -2.06
CA ILE A 4 -72.50 -0.62 -2.77
C ILE A 4 -71.40 -1.16 -1.86
N THR A 5 -70.71 -2.21 -2.30
CA THR A 5 -69.52 -2.74 -1.61
C THR A 5 -68.30 -2.00 -2.14
N LEU A 6 -67.65 -1.19 -1.29
CA LEU A 6 -66.37 -0.55 -1.62
C LEU A 6 -65.24 -1.47 -1.15
N SER A 7 -64.53 -2.10 -2.09
CA SER A 7 -63.30 -2.83 -1.81
C SER A 7 -62.13 -1.84 -1.75
N PHE A 8 -61.50 -1.70 -0.58
CA PHE A 8 -60.24 -0.99 -0.44
C PHE A 8 -59.08 -1.94 -0.77
N ILE A 9 -58.35 -1.66 -1.84
CA ILE A 9 -57.05 -2.28 -2.13
C ILE A 9 -55.99 -1.42 -1.44
N ILE A 10 -55.33 -1.96 -0.42
CA ILE A 10 -54.11 -1.36 0.14
C ILE A 10 -52.94 -1.92 -0.67
N SER A 11 -52.39 -1.11 -1.57
CA SER A 11 -51.12 -1.41 -2.24
C SER A 11 -49.98 -1.03 -1.30
N MET A 12 -49.26 -2.02 -0.77
CA MET A 12 -48.05 -1.80 0.03
C MET A 12 -46.87 -1.61 -0.93
N ALA A 13 -46.48 -0.36 -1.17
CA ALA A 13 -45.23 -0.05 -1.85
C ALA A 13 -44.06 -0.38 -0.92
N ALA A 14 -43.36 -1.48 -1.20
CA ALA A 14 -42.08 -1.79 -0.55
C ALA A 14 -41.02 -0.81 -1.08
N VAL A 15 -40.66 0.19 -0.29
CA VAL A 15 -39.48 1.02 -0.54
C VAL A 15 -38.25 0.19 -0.18
N LEU A 16 -37.65 -0.44 -1.19
CA LEU A 16 -36.33 -1.06 -1.07
C LEU A 16 -35.29 0.06 -0.96
N PHE A 17 -34.84 0.37 0.26
CA PHE A 17 -33.60 1.09 0.44
C PHE A 17 -32.45 0.18 0.01
N ALA A 18 -31.97 0.36 -1.22
CA ALA A 18 -30.68 -0.16 -1.64
C ALA A 18 -29.59 0.62 -0.88
N HIS A 19 -29.29 0.18 0.35
CA HIS A 19 -28.03 0.55 0.98
C HIS A 19 -26.95 -0.17 0.19
N SER A 20 -26.16 0.58 -0.58
CA SER A 20 -24.84 0.09 -0.96
C SER A 20 -24.07 -0.09 0.34
N VAL A 21 -24.08 -1.30 0.90
CA VAL A 21 -23.07 -1.68 1.89
C VAL A 21 -21.76 -1.57 1.12
N GLY A 22 -21.07 -0.44 1.26
CA GLY A 22 -19.71 -0.30 0.78
C GLY A 22 -18.95 -1.46 1.39
N GLN A 23 -18.55 -2.42 0.56
CA GLN A 23 -17.86 -3.58 1.07
C GLN A 23 -16.56 -3.12 1.73
N ALA A 24 -16.35 -3.48 2.99
CA ALA A 24 -15.18 -3.05 3.74
C ALA A 24 -13.91 -3.57 3.03
N GLN A 25 -13.04 -2.65 2.64
CA GLN A 25 -11.70 -2.98 2.15
C GLN A 25 -10.74 -3.14 3.34
N THR A 26 -9.76 -4.02 3.20
CA THR A 26 -8.68 -4.17 4.19
C THR A 26 -7.41 -3.54 3.65
N HIS A 27 -6.82 -2.63 4.42
CA HIS A 27 -5.50 -2.08 4.11
C HIS A 27 -4.42 -2.95 4.72
N LEU A 28 -3.34 -3.19 3.96
CA LEU A 28 -2.17 -3.90 4.44
C LEU A 28 -0.92 -3.16 4.01
N THR A 29 0.17 -3.33 4.76
CA THR A 29 1.44 -2.63 4.51
C THR A 29 2.62 -3.56 4.71
N ALA A 30 3.75 -3.23 4.09
CA ALA A 30 5.02 -3.90 4.31
C ALA A 30 6.15 -2.86 4.23
N ALA A 31 7.05 -2.85 5.21
CA ALA A 31 8.34 -2.20 5.08
C ALA A 31 9.33 -3.24 4.56
N LEU A 32 10.05 -2.96 3.46
CA LEU A 32 11.02 -3.88 2.87
C LEU A 32 12.43 -3.49 3.31
N ASN A 33 13.20 -4.45 3.82
CA ASN A 33 14.60 -4.26 4.19
C ASN A 33 15.37 -5.59 4.20
N THR A 34 16.70 -5.49 4.35
CA THR A 34 17.60 -6.65 4.39
C THR A 34 17.44 -7.50 5.63
N ALA A 35 17.12 -6.88 6.78
CA ALA A 35 17.00 -7.56 8.07
C ALA A 35 15.89 -8.63 8.11
N GLN A 36 14.91 -8.52 7.22
CA GLN A 36 13.86 -9.52 7.05
C GLN A 36 14.24 -10.65 6.09
N ALA A 37 15.23 -10.45 5.21
CA ALA A 37 15.63 -11.46 4.24
C ALA A 37 16.38 -12.62 4.90
N VAL A 38 16.17 -13.83 4.36
CA VAL A 38 16.68 -15.09 4.91
C VAL A 38 17.33 -15.89 3.76
N PRO A 39 18.65 -16.10 3.77
CA PRO A 39 19.63 -15.50 4.68
C PRO A 39 19.70 -13.97 4.53
N THR A 40 20.16 -13.27 5.57
CA THR A 40 20.34 -11.81 5.53
C THR A 40 21.49 -11.45 4.58
N PRO A 41 21.25 -10.64 3.53
CA PRO A 41 22.31 -10.20 2.63
C PRO A 41 23.29 -9.23 3.31
N ASP A 42 24.57 -9.36 2.99
CA ASP A 42 25.59 -8.37 3.35
C ASP A 42 25.70 -7.32 2.22
N VAL A 43 24.98 -6.22 2.37
CA VAL A 43 24.87 -5.17 1.36
C VAL A 43 25.13 -3.79 1.98
N SER A 44 26.06 -3.04 1.40
CA SER A 44 26.45 -1.70 1.88
C SER A 44 25.56 -0.58 1.36
N THR A 45 24.77 -0.83 0.31
CA THR A 45 23.88 0.16 -0.31
C THR A 45 22.68 0.52 0.57
N ARG A 46 22.38 -0.30 1.59
CA ARG A 46 21.24 -0.15 2.51
C ARG A 46 19.90 -0.10 1.75
N PRO A 47 19.56 -1.16 0.99
CA PRO A 47 18.33 -1.21 0.22
C PRO A 47 17.11 -1.23 1.13
N THR A 48 16.09 -0.46 0.76
CA THR A 48 14.83 -0.33 1.51
C THR A 48 13.65 -0.16 0.56
N GLY A 49 12.43 -0.31 1.08
CA GLY A 49 11.23 -0.01 0.32
C GLY A 49 9.96 0.03 1.17
N THR A 50 8.89 0.50 0.56
CA THR A 50 7.55 0.58 1.16
C THR A 50 6.54 -0.07 0.22
N GLY A 51 5.77 -1.01 0.74
CA GLY A 51 4.66 -1.68 0.06
C GLY A 51 3.32 -1.35 0.72
N THR A 52 2.32 -1.05 -0.10
CA THR A 52 0.93 -0.87 0.33
C THR A 52 -0.01 -1.74 -0.48
N PHE A 53 -0.98 -2.33 0.19
CA PHE A 53 -1.90 -3.29 -0.39
C PHE A 53 -3.34 -2.97 0.04
N THR A 54 -4.29 -3.27 -0.82
CA THR A 54 -5.72 -3.09 -0.52
C THR A 54 -6.48 -4.29 -1.03
N LEU A 55 -6.96 -5.09 -0.07
CA LEU A 55 -7.77 -6.25 -0.32
C LEU A 55 -9.22 -5.79 -0.48
N LEU A 56 -9.77 -6.00 -1.67
CA LEU A 56 -11.09 -5.56 -2.10
C LEU A 56 -11.96 -6.80 -2.33
N PRO A 57 -13.04 -7.00 -1.58
CA PRO A 57 -14.01 -8.05 -1.91
C PRO A 57 -14.69 -7.72 -3.25
N THR A 58 -14.75 -8.70 -4.14
CA THR A 58 -15.44 -8.62 -5.44
C THR A 58 -16.71 -9.45 -5.47
N SER A 59 -16.81 -10.48 -4.63
CA SER A 59 -18.01 -11.27 -4.36
C SER A 59 -17.93 -11.85 -2.95
N PHE A 60 -18.89 -12.69 -2.55
CA PHE A 60 -18.87 -13.33 -1.22
C PHE A 60 -17.60 -14.16 -0.95
N LEU A 61 -16.96 -14.71 -1.99
CA LEU A 61 -15.77 -15.58 -1.86
C LEU A 61 -14.56 -15.13 -2.69
N ALA A 62 -14.66 -14.00 -3.40
CA ALA A 62 -13.59 -13.53 -4.28
C ALA A 62 -13.08 -12.16 -3.84
N PHE A 63 -11.77 -11.97 -3.97
CA PHE A 63 -11.08 -10.74 -3.63
C PHE A 63 -10.12 -10.32 -4.76
N LYS A 64 -9.77 -9.04 -4.77
CA LYS A 64 -8.66 -8.48 -5.54
C LYS A 64 -7.70 -7.79 -4.58
N LEU A 65 -6.40 -8.01 -4.73
CA LEU A 65 -5.37 -7.29 -3.99
C LEU A 65 -4.75 -6.24 -4.92
N ARG A 66 -5.08 -4.97 -4.71
CA ARG A 66 -4.35 -3.86 -5.38
C ARG A 66 -3.07 -3.59 -4.61
N PHE A 67 -1.93 -3.52 -5.28
CA PHE A 67 -0.63 -3.28 -4.65
C PHE A 67 0.16 -2.15 -5.31
N ASN A 68 0.94 -1.45 -4.50
CA ASN A 68 1.96 -0.49 -4.90
C ASN A 68 3.19 -0.73 -4.03
N ILE A 69 4.37 -0.89 -4.63
CA ILE A 69 5.62 -1.18 -3.93
C ILE A 69 6.70 -0.31 -4.56
N THR A 70 7.33 0.56 -3.78
CA THR A 70 8.51 1.32 -4.24
C THR A 70 9.72 0.91 -3.43
N VAL A 71 10.83 0.63 -4.11
CA VAL A 71 12.11 0.26 -3.51
C VAL A 71 13.19 1.25 -3.94
N THR A 72 14.30 1.30 -3.23
CA THR A 72 15.42 2.18 -3.55
C THR A 72 16.72 1.63 -2.98
N ASN A 73 17.84 2.16 -3.46
CA ASN A 73 19.20 1.78 -3.03
C ASN A 73 19.52 0.27 -3.19
N LEU A 74 18.88 -0.41 -4.15
CA LEU A 74 19.26 -1.78 -4.51
C LEU A 74 20.71 -1.83 -5.01
N SER A 75 21.38 -2.96 -4.80
CA SER A 75 22.76 -3.19 -5.22
C SER A 75 22.93 -3.31 -6.74
N GLY A 76 21.82 -3.41 -7.49
CA GLY A 76 21.76 -3.46 -8.94
C GLY A 76 20.32 -3.56 -9.45
N PRO A 77 20.14 -3.79 -10.76
CA PRO A 77 18.81 -3.95 -11.35
C PRO A 77 18.01 -5.09 -10.71
N ILE A 78 16.69 -4.91 -10.62
CA ILE A 78 15.76 -5.96 -10.22
C ILE A 78 15.77 -7.04 -11.30
N ILE A 79 16.12 -8.28 -10.92
CA ILE A 79 16.10 -9.43 -11.84
C ILE A 79 14.89 -10.34 -11.61
N ALA A 80 14.31 -10.28 -10.41
CA ALA A 80 13.10 -10.99 -10.05
C ALA A 80 12.42 -10.34 -8.85
N ALA A 81 11.11 -10.46 -8.76
CA ALA A 81 10.33 -10.03 -7.62
C ALA A 81 9.10 -10.92 -7.45
N HIS A 82 8.78 -11.29 -6.21
CA HIS A 82 7.73 -12.26 -5.93
C HIS A 82 6.96 -11.96 -4.65
N PHE A 83 5.68 -12.34 -4.63
CA PHE A 83 4.98 -12.72 -3.41
C PHE A 83 5.32 -14.16 -3.05
N HIS A 84 5.61 -14.39 -1.77
CA HIS A 84 5.86 -15.71 -1.20
C HIS A 84 4.92 -15.98 -0.01
N ARG A 85 4.74 -17.26 0.33
CA ARG A 85 3.96 -17.68 1.50
C ARG A 85 4.81 -18.34 2.58
N ALA A 86 5.11 -17.60 3.64
CA ALA A 86 5.62 -18.12 4.91
C ALA A 86 5.42 -17.08 6.02
N PRO A 87 5.40 -17.51 7.31
CA PRO A 87 5.52 -16.57 8.42
C PRO A 87 6.85 -15.81 8.37
N ALA A 88 6.92 -14.71 9.15
CA ALA A 88 8.13 -13.91 9.26
C ALA A 88 9.32 -14.77 9.74
N GLY A 89 10.48 -14.62 9.07
CA GLY A 89 11.70 -15.36 9.39
C GLY A 89 11.85 -16.72 8.68
N GLU A 90 10.84 -17.19 7.95
CA GLU A 90 10.90 -18.45 7.19
C GLU A 90 10.91 -18.22 5.67
N ILE A 91 11.53 -19.13 4.92
CA ILE A 91 11.50 -19.11 3.45
C ILE A 91 10.28 -19.90 2.98
N GLY A 92 9.44 -19.26 2.16
CA GLY A 92 8.24 -19.85 1.57
C GLY A 92 8.33 -20.05 0.06
N PRO A 93 7.46 -20.89 -0.53
CA PRO A 93 7.32 -20.96 -1.99
C PRO A 93 6.85 -19.62 -2.56
N VAL A 94 7.21 -19.36 -3.82
CA VAL A 94 6.62 -18.30 -4.64
C VAL A 94 5.14 -18.63 -4.84
N VAL A 95 4.29 -17.63 -4.69
CA VAL A 95 2.83 -17.72 -4.92
C VAL A 95 2.35 -16.75 -5.99
N ARG A 96 3.13 -15.71 -6.30
CA ARG A 96 2.95 -14.85 -7.47
C ARG A 96 4.22 -14.13 -7.85
N THR A 97 4.55 -14.11 -9.13
CA THR A 97 5.61 -13.32 -9.75
C THR A 97 5.10 -11.91 -10.02
N ILE A 98 5.94 -10.90 -9.75
CA ILE A 98 5.62 -9.48 -9.95
C ILE A 98 6.71 -8.68 -10.65
N THR A 99 7.68 -9.36 -11.26
CA THR A 99 8.86 -8.72 -11.87
C THR A 99 8.48 -7.75 -12.98
N GLU A 100 7.49 -8.11 -13.80
CA GLU A 100 7.09 -7.33 -14.97
C GLU A 100 6.19 -6.13 -14.61
N GLU A 101 5.67 -6.08 -13.39
CA GLU A 101 4.89 -4.94 -12.89
C GLU A 101 5.75 -3.77 -12.40
N PHE A 102 7.08 -3.94 -12.34
CA PHE A 102 8.01 -2.86 -12.04
C PHE A 102 8.21 -1.94 -13.25
N ASP A 103 7.87 -0.66 -13.07
CA ASP A 103 8.37 0.44 -13.90
C ASP A 103 9.45 1.19 -13.09
N GLY A 104 10.70 1.04 -13.52
CA GLY A 104 11.86 1.41 -12.70
C GLY A 104 11.88 0.65 -11.37
N HIS A 105 11.81 1.38 -10.26
CA HIS A 105 11.80 0.80 -8.91
C HIS A 105 10.42 0.81 -8.24
N THR A 106 9.35 1.07 -8.99
CA THR A 106 7.97 1.02 -8.48
C THR A 106 7.16 -0.05 -9.20
N ALA A 107 6.65 -1.02 -8.46
CA ALA A 107 5.65 -1.96 -8.94
C ALA A 107 4.24 -1.52 -8.59
N SER A 108 3.31 -1.67 -9.52
CA SER A 108 1.89 -1.50 -9.25
C SER A 108 1.03 -2.49 -10.03
N GLY A 109 -0.04 -2.98 -9.41
CA GLY A 109 -0.90 -3.95 -10.07
C GLY A 109 -2.10 -4.40 -9.26
N ILE A 110 -2.81 -5.37 -9.82
CA ILE A 110 -3.95 -6.04 -9.19
C ILE A 110 -3.71 -7.54 -9.28
N TRP A 111 -3.66 -8.21 -8.14
CA TRP A 111 -3.67 -9.66 -8.06
C TRP A 111 -5.10 -10.16 -7.86
N SER A 112 -5.57 -11.07 -8.70
CA SER A 112 -6.93 -11.60 -8.64
C SER A 112 -6.99 -13.12 -8.77
N ILE A 113 -8.17 -13.68 -8.49
CA ILE A 113 -8.46 -15.11 -8.71
C ILE A 113 -8.40 -15.52 -10.20
N ALA A 114 -8.44 -14.56 -11.12
CA ALA A 114 -8.44 -14.81 -12.57
C ALA A 114 -7.03 -14.79 -13.19
N ASP A 115 -6.00 -14.48 -12.39
CA ASP A 115 -4.61 -14.46 -12.84
C ASP A 115 -4.07 -15.90 -12.94
N ASP A 116 -3.05 -16.12 -13.79
CA ASP A 116 -2.43 -17.44 -13.97
C ASP A 116 -1.85 -18.02 -12.66
N GLU A 117 -1.36 -17.13 -11.80
CA GLU A 117 -1.00 -17.41 -10.40
C GLU A 117 -2.10 -16.79 -9.50
N PRO A 118 -3.19 -17.52 -9.22
CA PRO A 118 -4.43 -16.92 -8.72
C PRO A 118 -4.36 -16.55 -7.23
N LEU A 119 -5.02 -15.43 -6.86
CA LEU A 119 -5.24 -15.06 -5.46
C LEU A 119 -6.35 -15.94 -4.86
N THR A 120 -6.00 -17.15 -4.42
CA THR A 120 -6.96 -18.10 -3.85
C THR A 120 -7.49 -17.66 -2.48
N PRO A 121 -8.65 -18.18 -2.03
CA PRO A 121 -9.14 -17.93 -0.66
C PRO A 121 -8.12 -18.27 0.44
N GLU A 122 -7.31 -19.31 0.25
CA GLU A 122 -6.25 -19.70 1.17
C GLU A 122 -5.15 -18.63 1.24
N LEU A 123 -4.79 -18.03 0.11
CA LEU A 123 -3.82 -16.93 0.04
C LEU A 123 -4.38 -15.64 0.63
N VAL A 124 -5.68 -15.39 0.47
CA VAL A 124 -6.35 -14.29 1.18
C VAL A 124 -6.28 -14.49 2.70
N ARG A 125 -6.55 -15.70 3.19
CA ARG A 125 -6.40 -16.01 4.62
C ARG A 125 -4.95 -15.85 5.08
N ALA A 126 -3.99 -16.30 4.26
CA ALA A 126 -2.56 -16.13 4.54
C ALA A 126 -2.16 -14.64 4.60
N LEU A 127 -2.65 -13.79 3.69
CA LEU A 127 -2.45 -12.33 3.74
C LEU A 127 -2.97 -11.74 5.06
N LEU A 128 -4.19 -12.11 5.45
CA LEU A 128 -4.82 -11.60 6.67
C LEU A 128 -4.12 -12.10 7.96
N ASN A 129 -3.48 -13.26 7.90
CA ASN A 129 -2.68 -13.80 8.99
C ASN A 129 -1.23 -13.27 9.03
N GLY A 130 -0.83 -12.46 8.05
CA GLY A 130 0.55 -12.00 7.93
C GLY A 130 1.52 -13.11 7.52
N GLU A 131 1.08 -14.08 6.72
CA GLU A 131 1.86 -15.21 6.20
C GLU A 131 2.32 -15.00 4.74
N ILE A 132 2.14 -13.80 4.17
CA ILE A 132 2.63 -13.43 2.84
C ILE A 132 3.67 -12.32 2.95
N TYR A 133 4.73 -12.42 2.15
CA TYR A 133 5.76 -11.39 2.03
C TYR A 133 6.13 -11.11 0.59
N VAL A 134 6.65 -9.91 0.34
CA VAL A 134 7.31 -9.56 -0.92
C VAL A 134 8.81 -9.79 -0.78
N ASN A 135 9.44 -10.35 -1.79
CA ASN A 135 10.88 -10.50 -1.91
C ASN A 135 11.36 -9.92 -3.23
N ILE A 136 12.44 -9.13 -3.20
CA ILE A 136 13.02 -8.47 -4.39
C ILE A 136 14.45 -8.97 -4.56
N HIS A 137 14.82 -9.33 -5.78
CA HIS A 137 16.08 -9.99 -6.09
C HIS A 137 16.90 -9.15 -7.07
N THR A 138 18.20 -9.11 -6.86
CA THR A 138 19.18 -8.55 -7.79
C THR A 138 20.21 -9.61 -8.17
N ALA A 139 21.06 -9.30 -9.16
CA ALA A 139 22.13 -10.21 -9.55
C ALA A 139 23.13 -10.50 -8.41
N ALA A 140 23.40 -9.52 -7.54
CA ALA A 140 24.28 -9.69 -6.39
C ALA A 140 23.62 -10.52 -5.26
N ASN A 141 22.29 -10.47 -5.17
CA ASN A 141 21.51 -11.13 -4.11
C ASN A 141 20.38 -11.99 -4.70
N PRO A 142 20.71 -13.09 -5.42
CA PRO A 142 19.71 -13.89 -6.12
C PRO A 142 18.74 -14.63 -5.19
N ALA A 143 19.12 -14.88 -3.93
CA ALA A 143 18.22 -15.45 -2.92
C ALA A 143 17.18 -14.44 -2.39
N GLY A 144 17.36 -13.15 -2.68
CA GLY A 144 16.54 -12.04 -2.19
C GLY A 144 17.41 -10.99 -1.53
N GLU A 145 17.33 -9.75 -1.99
CA GLU A 145 18.05 -8.61 -1.42
C GLU A 145 17.27 -7.96 -0.27
N ILE A 146 15.96 -7.78 -0.46
CA ILE A 146 15.07 -7.20 0.55
C ILE A 146 13.77 -7.96 0.61
N ARG A 147 13.26 -8.10 1.84
CA ARG A 147 11.98 -8.71 2.15
C ARG A 147 11.11 -7.75 2.95
N GLY A 148 9.80 -7.79 2.70
CA GLY A 148 8.80 -7.13 3.53
C GLY A 148 7.62 -8.05 3.81
N GLN A 149 7.43 -8.41 5.09
CA GLN A 149 6.23 -9.12 5.53
C GLN A 149 5.01 -8.21 5.45
N ILE A 150 3.89 -8.72 4.92
CA ILE A 150 2.66 -7.95 4.74
C ILE A 150 1.76 -8.14 5.95
N TYR A 151 1.27 -7.05 6.54
CA TYR A 151 0.36 -7.09 7.69
C TYR A 151 -0.88 -6.22 7.46
N PRO A 152 -2.07 -6.66 7.91
CA PRO A 152 -3.24 -5.79 7.98
C PRO A 152 -3.01 -4.58 8.89
N THR A 153 -3.45 -3.41 8.47
CA THR A 153 -3.34 -2.16 9.22
C THR A 153 -4.62 -1.33 9.15
N ALA A 154 -4.84 -0.50 10.16
CA ALA A 154 -5.85 0.54 10.15
C ALA A 154 -5.18 1.84 9.67
N GLY A 155 -5.38 2.19 8.40
CA GLY A 155 -4.58 3.23 7.79
C GLY A 155 -5.02 3.61 6.38
N PHE A 156 -4.20 4.44 5.76
CA PHE A 156 -4.35 4.86 4.37
C PHE A 156 -3.00 4.81 3.65
N LYS A 157 -3.03 5.04 2.35
CA LYS A 157 -1.84 5.03 1.50
C LYS A 157 -1.80 6.25 0.61
N ALA A 158 -0.60 6.56 0.11
CA ALA A 158 -0.40 7.50 -0.97
C ALA A 158 0.41 6.82 -2.08
N VAL A 159 0.03 7.09 -3.32
CA VAL A 159 0.90 6.91 -4.49
C VAL A 159 1.40 8.30 -4.83
N LEU A 160 2.72 8.46 -4.81
CA LEU A 160 3.40 9.71 -5.09
C LEU A 160 3.82 9.68 -6.57
N ASP A 161 3.30 10.62 -7.33
CA ASP A 161 3.56 10.78 -8.76
C ASP A 161 3.49 12.28 -9.13
N THR A 162 3.83 12.62 -10.36
CA THR A 162 3.75 14.00 -10.85
C THR A 162 2.33 14.43 -11.23
N GLN A 163 1.37 13.51 -11.33
CA GLN A 163 0.03 13.81 -11.85
C GLN A 163 -0.79 14.67 -10.89
N GLN A 164 -0.43 14.66 -9.61
CA GLN A 164 -1.14 15.40 -8.55
C GLN A 164 -0.44 16.70 -8.14
N ALA A 165 0.73 16.99 -8.70
CA ALA A 165 1.48 18.20 -8.40
C ALA A 165 0.90 19.42 -9.15
N VAL A 166 0.75 20.55 -8.45
CA VAL A 166 0.19 21.79 -8.98
C VAL A 166 1.12 22.97 -8.66
N PRO A 167 1.64 23.68 -9.68
CA PRO A 167 1.58 23.35 -11.10
C PRO A 167 2.33 22.05 -11.42
N ALA A 168 2.00 21.42 -12.56
CA ALA A 168 2.68 20.21 -13.01
C ALA A 168 4.18 20.50 -13.19
N PRO A 169 5.07 19.68 -12.60
CA PRO A 169 6.51 19.90 -12.69
C PRO A 169 7.04 19.46 -14.05
N THR A 170 8.01 20.20 -14.59
CA THR A 170 8.81 19.74 -15.73
C THR A 170 9.96 18.90 -15.20
N VAL A 171 9.89 17.58 -15.38
CA VAL A 171 10.92 16.62 -14.94
C VAL A 171 11.48 15.84 -16.13
N SER A 172 12.76 15.49 -16.06
CA SER A 172 13.44 14.62 -17.04
C SER A 172 13.51 13.15 -16.59
N THR A 173 13.01 12.86 -15.39
CA THR A 173 12.92 11.53 -14.78
C THR A 173 11.45 11.14 -14.63
N THR A 174 11.17 9.92 -14.15
CA THR A 174 9.84 9.40 -13.84
C THR A 174 9.69 9.21 -12.33
N PRO A 175 9.67 10.30 -11.53
CA PRO A 175 9.66 10.19 -10.09
C PRO A 175 8.37 9.51 -9.61
N SER A 176 8.54 8.54 -8.74
CA SER A 176 7.44 7.74 -8.21
C SER A 176 7.65 7.44 -6.72
N GLY A 177 6.60 7.03 -6.03
CA GLY A 177 6.72 6.64 -4.63
C GLY A 177 5.48 6.00 -4.04
N THR A 178 5.70 5.31 -2.93
CA THR A 178 4.67 4.64 -2.14
C THR A 178 4.76 5.10 -0.70
N GLY A 179 3.65 5.61 -0.16
CA GLY A 179 3.51 6.02 1.24
C GLY A 179 2.48 5.16 1.97
N SER A 180 2.87 4.61 3.11
CA SER A 180 2.05 3.86 4.06
C SER A 180 1.81 4.72 5.30
N PHE A 181 0.55 4.80 5.76
CA PHE A 181 0.16 5.61 6.91
C PHE A 181 -0.76 4.80 7.82
N VAL A 182 -0.34 4.52 9.04
CA VAL A 182 -1.07 3.68 10.01
C VAL A 182 -1.50 4.53 11.19
N LEU A 183 -2.80 4.54 11.47
CA LEU A 183 -3.38 5.24 12.61
C LEU A 183 -3.46 4.29 13.82
N ARG A 184 -3.00 4.76 14.97
CA ARG A 184 -3.10 4.05 16.25
C ARG A 184 -3.68 4.96 17.31
N GLY A 185 -4.76 4.50 17.95
CA GLY A 185 -5.26 5.13 19.16
C GLY A 185 -4.35 4.78 20.34
N THR A 186 -3.97 5.78 21.12
CA THR A 186 -3.19 5.65 22.34
C THR A 186 -3.94 6.28 23.51
N ARG A 187 -3.49 6.04 24.74
CA ARG A 187 -4.04 6.75 25.92
C ARG A 187 -3.81 8.27 25.87
N ARG A 188 -2.90 8.75 25.01
CA ARG A 188 -2.50 10.16 24.91
C ARG A 188 -3.06 10.85 23.66
N GLY A 189 -3.84 10.16 22.83
CA GLY A 189 -4.37 10.68 21.57
C GLY A 189 -4.18 9.71 20.41
N VAL A 190 -4.02 10.24 19.20
CA VAL A 190 -3.83 9.43 17.98
C VAL A 190 -2.40 9.61 17.47
N GLU A 191 -1.78 8.51 17.06
CA GLU A 191 -0.49 8.48 16.39
C GLU A 191 -0.67 8.03 14.94
N LEU A 192 -0.04 8.73 14.01
CA LEU A 192 0.14 8.36 12.62
C LEU A 192 1.58 7.86 12.42
N SER A 193 1.77 6.56 12.33
CA SER A 193 3.04 5.99 11.87
C SER A 193 3.09 6.05 10.34
N PHE A 194 4.22 6.45 9.78
CA PHE A 194 4.38 6.52 8.33
C PHE A 194 5.68 5.86 7.87
N ASP A 195 5.62 5.23 6.71
CA ASP A 195 6.76 4.77 5.92
C ASP A 195 6.55 5.28 4.49
N ILE A 196 7.55 5.93 3.92
CA ILE A 196 7.48 6.49 2.57
C ILE A 196 8.76 6.12 1.85
N THR A 197 8.65 5.54 0.67
CA THR A 197 9.79 5.38 -0.24
C THR A 197 9.44 6.06 -1.56
N VAL A 198 10.30 6.96 -1.99
CA VAL A 198 10.27 7.57 -3.33
C VAL A 198 11.46 7.05 -4.13
N ASP A 199 11.43 7.20 -5.44
CA ASP A 199 12.57 6.91 -6.29
C ASP A 199 12.53 7.77 -7.57
N ASP A 200 13.64 7.76 -8.31
CA ASP A 200 13.82 8.49 -9.58
C ASP A 200 13.51 10.00 -9.50
N LEU A 201 13.77 10.62 -8.34
CA LEU A 201 13.77 12.08 -8.20
C LEU A 201 14.94 12.68 -8.98
N SER A 202 14.72 13.84 -9.62
CA SER A 202 15.75 14.54 -10.40
C SER A 202 16.89 15.12 -9.56
N SER A 203 16.70 15.26 -8.25
CA SER A 203 17.70 15.72 -7.29
C SER A 203 17.41 15.22 -5.88
N PRO A 204 18.37 15.31 -4.94
CA PRO A 204 18.14 14.96 -3.54
C PRO A 204 16.99 15.75 -2.92
N ILE A 205 16.27 15.10 -1.99
CA ILE A 205 15.16 15.70 -1.24
C ILE A 205 15.68 16.83 -0.37
N ILE A 206 15.16 18.05 -0.60
CA ILE A 206 15.46 19.23 0.24
C ILE A 206 14.31 19.60 1.18
N ALA A 207 13.10 19.15 0.88
CA ALA A 207 11.91 19.40 1.69
C ALA A 207 10.85 18.31 1.44
N ALA A 208 10.12 17.95 2.50
CA ALA A 208 8.98 17.05 2.41
C ALA A 208 7.96 17.37 3.52
N HIS A 209 6.67 17.34 3.17
CA HIS A 209 5.59 17.79 4.04
C HIS A 209 4.32 16.96 3.86
N PHE A 210 3.47 16.97 4.88
CA PHE A 210 2.04 16.72 4.73
C PHE A 210 1.31 18.04 4.45
N HIS A 211 0.33 17.98 3.56
CA HIS A 211 -0.51 19.12 3.19
C HIS A 211 -1.99 18.82 3.45
N HIS A 212 -2.76 19.86 3.77
CA HIS A 212 -4.21 19.77 3.89
C HIS A 212 -4.88 20.39 2.66
N ALA A 213 -5.20 19.55 1.67
CA ALA A 213 -5.93 19.96 0.46
C ALA A 213 -6.72 18.79 -0.14
N PRO A 214 -7.77 19.07 -0.93
CA PRO A 214 -8.32 18.10 -1.85
C PRO A 214 -7.26 17.63 -2.87
N ARG A 215 -7.44 16.41 -3.41
CA ARG A 215 -6.57 15.88 -4.46
C ARG A 215 -6.47 16.83 -5.65
N GLY A 216 -5.25 17.11 -6.11
CA GLY A 216 -4.99 18.01 -7.24
C GLY A 216 -5.13 19.50 -6.91
N GLN A 217 -5.06 19.88 -5.63
CA GLN A 217 -5.00 21.28 -5.21
C GLN A 217 -3.81 21.51 -4.27
N THR A 218 -3.27 22.72 -4.28
CA THR A 218 -2.26 23.16 -3.29
C THR A 218 -2.96 23.54 -1.98
N GLY A 219 -2.43 23.12 -0.84
CA GLY A 219 -2.90 23.54 0.48
C GLY A 219 -1.76 23.80 1.45
N PRO A 220 -2.04 24.33 2.65
CA PRO A 220 -1.03 24.63 3.65
C PRO A 220 -0.29 23.36 4.10
N VAL A 221 0.97 23.54 4.49
CA VAL A 221 1.74 22.51 5.20
C VAL A 221 1.12 22.32 6.58
N VAL A 222 0.84 21.06 6.93
CA VAL A 222 0.38 20.68 8.28
C VAL A 222 1.45 19.94 9.06
N ARG A 223 2.50 19.42 8.41
CA ARG A 223 3.62 18.81 9.11
C ARG A 223 4.84 18.71 8.21
N THR A 224 5.99 19.13 8.71
CA THR A 224 7.29 18.91 8.08
C THR A 224 7.83 17.54 8.43
N ILE A 225 8.27 16.79 7.41
CA ILE A 225 8.86 15.45 7.54
C ILE A 225 10.23 15.33 6.86
N THR A 226 10.82 16.43 6.38
CA THR A 226 12.13 16.43 5.71
C THR A 226 13.19 15.68 6.51
N ALA A 227 13.27 15.90 7.82
CA ALA A 227 14.26 15.25 8.70
C ALA A 227 14.01 13.75 8.91
N ALA A 228 12.84 13.22 8.54
CA ALA A 228 12.55 11.79 8.60
C ALA A 228 13.15 11.03 7.41
N PHE A 229 13.53 11.72 6.34
CA PHE A 229 14.17 11.10 5.18
C PHE A 229 15.63 10.74 5.47
N ASN A 230 15.98 9.49 5.19
CA ASN A 230 17.34 9.01 5.06
C ASN A 230 17.52 8.52 3.62
N GLY A 231 18.11 9.37 2.76
CA GLY A 231 18.06 9.18 1.32
C GLY A 231 16.62 9.28 0.82
N ASN A 232 16.15 8.26 0.10
CA ASN A 232 14.84 8.25 -0.54
C ASN A 232 13.74 7.55 0.29
N THR A 233 14.04 7.17 1.54
CA THR A 233 13.05 6.55 2.44
C THR A 233 12.88 7.39 3.71
N ALA A 234 11.64 7.59 4.14
CA ALA A 234 11.31 8.19 5.43
C ALA A 234 10.47 7.24 6.27
N SER A 235 10.73 7.25 7.58
CA SER A 235 9.85 6.61 8.57
C SER A 235 9.70 7.50 9.79
N GLY A 236 8.54 7.46 10.43
CA GLY A 236 8.31 8.30 11.60
C GLY A 236 6.93 8.15 12.22
N VAL A 237 6.70 8.93 13.27
CA VAL A 237 5.41 9.03 13.96
C VAL A 237 5.04 10.49 14.10
N TRP A 238 3.85 10.84 13.65
CA TRP A 238 3.21 12.12 13.94
C TRP A 238 2.12 11.91 14.99
N ARG A 239 2.26 12.56 16.15
CA ARG A 239 1.29 12.46 17.24
C ARG A 239 0.36 13.65 17.24
N SER A 240 -0.87 13.45 17.70
CA SER A 240 -1.83 14.54 17.95
C SER A 240 -1.38 15.50 19.06
N THR A 241 -0.29 15.19 19.77
CA THR A 241 0.33 16.04 20.80
C THR A 241 1.61 16.71 20.32
N ASP A 242 2.09 16.37 19.13
CA ASP A 242 3.23 17.08 18.58
C ASP A 242 2.79 18.49 18.21
N ASP A 243 3.67 19.46 18.38
CA ASP A 243 3.40 20.82 17.90
C ASP A 243 3.19 20.77 16.38
N GLU A 244 2.15 21.47 15.92
CA GLU A 244 1.94 21.80 14.52
C GLU A 244 3.10 22.72 14.06
N PRO A 245 3.47 22.71 12.77
CA PRO A 245 4.51 23.60 12.25
C PRO A 245 4.18 25.09 12.43
#